data_AF-A0A2N0UJ99-F1
#
_entry.id   AF-A0A2N0UJ99-F1
#
_cell.length_a   1.000
_cell.length_b   1.000
_cell.length_c   1.000
_cell.angle_alpha   90.00
_cell.angle_beta   90.00
_cell.angle_gamma   90.00
#
_symmetry.space_group_name_H-M   'P 1'
#
loop_
_entity.id
_entity.type
_entity.pdbx_description
1 polymer ?
#
loop_
_entity_poly.entity_id
_entity_poly.type
_entity_poly.pdbx_seq_one_letter_code
_entity_poly.pdbx_strand_id
1 'polypeptide(L)' 'MELKEKITLDMLTKDSVSVLRQQFINYNGTEMQVGENVRNAYMNSKSGREQLRAVLPDEYYNAVMAVWQ' A
#
# COMPACT_ATOMS: atom_id res chain seq x y z
N MET A 1 -17.05 11.20 12.03
CA MET A 1 -16.92 10.15 11.00
C MET A 1 -15.43 9.93 10.82
N GLU A 2 -14.94 8.77 11.22
CA GLU A 2 -13.51 8.45 11.17
C GLU A 2 -13.16 7.90 9.77
N LEU A 3 -12.12 8.47 9.15
CA LEU A 3 -11.60 8.00 7.87
C LEU A 3 -10.42 7.06 8.14
N LYS A 4 -10.53 5.82 7.67
CA LYS A 4 -9.51 4.79 7.83
C LYS A 4 -8.85 4.49 6.49
N GLU A 5 -7.53 4.56 6.43
CA GLU A 5 -6.78 4.08 5.28
C GLU A 5 -6.51 2.57 5.41
N LYS A 6 -6.66 1.83 4.31
CA LYS A 6 -6.15 0.47 4.16
C LYS A 6 -5.13 0.46 3.02
N ILE A 7 -3.99 -0.15 3.28
CA ILE A 7 -2.92 -0.37 2.31
C ILE A 7 -2.87 -1.87 2.02
N THR A 8 -2.93 -2.24 0.74
CA THR A 8 -2.78 -3.63 0.28
C THR A 8 -1.53 -3.72 -0.58
N LEU A 9 -0.60 -4.61 -0.21
CA LEU A 9 0.53 -4.99 -1.04
C LEU A 9 0.07 -6.14 -1.95
N ASP A 10 -0.16 -5.83 -3.21
CA ASP A 10 -0.69 -6.73 -4.22
C ASP A 10 0.39 -7.06 -5.26
N MET A 11 0.29 -8.23 -5.88
CA MET A 11 1.25 -8.72 -6.87
C MET A 11 2.72 -8.58 -6.39
N LEU A 12 2.97 -8.77 -5.09
CA LEU A 12 4.31 -8.68 -4.51
C LEU A 12 5.16 -9.87 -4.96
N THR A 13 6.12 -9.59 -5.83
CA THR A 13 7.10 -10.55 -6.36
C THR A 13 8.51 -10.08 -6.01
N LYS A 14 9.54 -10.82 -6.44
CA LYS A 14 10.94 -10.37 -6.30
C LYS A 14 11.26 -9.15 -7.17
N ASP A 15 10.50 -8.90 -8.22
CA ASP A 15 10.82 -7.86 -9.21
C ASP A 15 9.99 -6.59 -9.03
N SER A 16 8.79 -6.71 -8.45
CA SER A 16 7.87 -5.58 -8.32
C SER A 16 6.80 -5.79 -7.24
N VAL A 17 6.09 -4.71 -6.92
CA VAL A 17 4.91 -4.70 -6.04
C VAL A 17 3.93 -3.66 -6.54
N SER A 18 2.63 -3.95 -6.40
CA SER A 18 1.56 -2.98 -6.57
C SER A 18 1.00 -2.59 -5.21
N VAL A 19 1.08 -1.31 -4.88
CA VAL A 19 0.52 -0.74 -3.65
C VAL A 19 -0.85 -0.18 -3.98
N LEU A 20 -1.89 -0.74 -3.38
CA LEU A 20 -3.26 -0.24 -3.42
C LEU A 20 -3.59 0.47 -2.12
N ARG A 21 -4.10 1.71 -2.21
CA ARG A 21 -4.64 2.47 -1.08
C ARG A 21 -6.14 2.68 -1.26
N GLN A 22 -6.86 2.48 -0.17
CA GLN A 22 -8.31 2.61 -0.10
C GLN A 22 -8.70 3.35 1.17
N GLN A 23 -9.73 4.19 1.08
CA GLN A 23 -10.26 4.92 2.21
C GLN A 23 -11.62 4.37 2.61
N PHE A 24 -11.83 4.21 3.91
CA PHE A 24 -13.04 3.64 4.47
C PHE A 24 -13.60 4.53 5.57
N ILE A 25 -14.91 4.45 5.74
CA ILE A 25 -15.66 5.08 6.82
C ILE A 25 -16.45 4.00 7.54
N ASN A 26 -16.72 4.19 8.83
CA ASN A 26 -17.77 3.42 9.50
C ASN A 26 -19.09 4.18 9.37
N TYR A 27 -20.06 3.58 8.70
CA TYR A 27 -21.42 4.10 8.58
C TYR A 27 -22.40 3.07 9.17
N ASN A 28 -23.00 3.41 10.31
CA ASN A 28 -23.94 2.56 11.05
C ASN A 28 -23.41 1.14 11.30
N GLY A 29 -22.13 1.01 11.68
CA GLY A 29 -21.49 -0.28 11.94
C GLY A 29 -21.00 -1.01 10.69
N THR A 30 -21.30 -0.51 9.48
CA THR A 30 -20.82 -1.07 8.22
C THR A 30 -19.61 -0.29 7.73
N GLU A 31 -18.52 -0.97 7.40
CA GLU A 31 -17.36 -0.36 6.78
C GLU A 31 -17.64 -0.13 5.28
N MET A 32 -17.70 1.13 4.85
CA MET A 32 -17.96 1.50 3.47
C MET A 32 -16.73 2.15 2.86
N GLN A 33 -16.36 1.74 1.66
CA GLN A 33 -15.32 2.42 0.90
C GLN A 33 -15.83 3.79 0.45
N VAL A 34 -14.97 4.79 0.55
CA VAL A 34 -15.19 6.13 0.00
C VAL A 34 -14.02 6.52 -0.88
N GLY A 35 -14.31 7.33 -1.91
CA GLY A 35 -13.31 7.74 -2.88
C GLY A 35 -12.85 6.62 -3.81
N GLU A 36 -11.88 6.94 -4.65
CA GLU A 36 -11.31 6.01 -5.63
C GLU A 36 -10.13 5.21 -5.07
N ASN A 37 -9.85 4.08 -5.72
CA ASN A 37 -8.63 3.33 -5.47
C ASN A 37 -7.41 4.09 -6.00
N VAL A 38 -6.41 4.31 -5.15
CA VAL A 38 -5.11 4.82 -5.60
C VAL A 38 -4.15 3.64 -5.70
N ARG A 39 -3.66 3.36 -6.92
CA ARG A 39 -2.75 2.24 -7.18
C ARG A 39 -1.47 2.73 -7.84
N ASN A 40 -0.34 2.35 -7.26
CA ASN A 40 0.99 2.60 -7.80
C ASN A 40 1.79 1.30 -7.85
N ALA A 41 2.54 1.09 -8.92
CA ALA A 41 3.46 -0.04 -9.03
C ALA A 41 4.90 0.45 -8.85
N TYR A 42 5.69 -0.34 -8.14
CA TYR A 42 7.10 -0.07 -7.89
C TYR A 42 7.93 -1.27 -8.30
N MET A 43 9.05 -1.00 -8.95
CA MET A 43 10.02 -2.02 -9.32
C MET A 43 11.05 -2.19 -8.20
N ASN A 44 11.57 -3.40 -8.04
CA ASN A 44 12.71 -3.69 -7.18
C ASN A 44 14.01 -3.16 -7.80
N SER A 45 14.10 -1.83 -7.87
CA SER A 45 15.28 -1.07 -8.28
C SER A 45 15.69 -0.13 -7.17
N LYS A 46 16.88 0.46 -7.26
CA LYS A 46 17.35 1.46 -6.29
C LYS A 46 16.33 2.59 -6.10
N SER A 47 15.88 3.20 -7.19
CA SER A 47 14.90 4.29 -7.15
C SER A 47 13.53 3.83 -6.66
N GLY A 48 13.09 2.62 -7.02
CA GLY A 48 11.83 2.05 -6.54
C GLY A 48 11.84 1.80 -5.03
N ARG A 49 12.95 1.31 -4.46
CA ARG A 49 13.12 1.15 -3.01
C ARG A 49 13.11 2.50 -2.28
N GLU A 50 13.75 3.53 -2.84
CA GLU A 50 13.73 4.90 -2.29
C GLU A 50 12.31 5.49 -2.31
N GLN A 51 11.59 5.34 -3.42
CA GLN A 51 10.19 5.79 -3.54
C GLN A 51 9.27 5.09 -2.53
N LEU A 52 9.37 3.76 -2.40
CA LEU A 52 8.59 2.99 -1.44
C LEU A 52 8.86 3.44 0.01
N ARG A 53 10.12 3.69 0.36
CA ARG A 53 10.49 4.17 1.70
C ARG A 53 9.84 5.51 2.04
N ALA A 54 9.67 6.38 1.04
CA ALA A 54 9.06 7.69 1.22
C ALA A 54 7.53 7.63 1.38
N VAL A 55 6.87 6.58 0.87
CA VAL A 55 5.39 6.52 0.85
C VAL A 55 4.81 5.48 1.81
N LEU A 56 5.51 4.39 2.11
CA LEU A 56 4.99 3.31 2.95
C LEU A 56 5.38 3.49 4.43
N PRO A 57 4.46 3.17 5.37
CA PRO A 57 4.83 2.95 6.75
C PRO A 57 5.85 1.81 6.90
N ASP A 58 6.60 1.82 8.00
CA ASP A 58 7.68 0.86 8.25
C ASP A 58 7.23 -0.60 8.15
N GLU A 59 6.04 -0.94 8.65
CA GLU A 59 5.51 -2.31 8.60
C GLU A 59 5.33 -2.83 7.16
N TYR A 60 4.76 -2.01 6.27
CA TYR A 60 4.56 -2.37 4.86
C TYR A 60 5.87 -2.34 4.09
N TYR A 61 6.72 -1.35 4.36
CA TYR A 61 8.04 -1.26 3.73
C TYR A 61 8.89 -2.49 4.04
N ASN A 62 8.97 -2.89 5.30
CA ASN A 62 9.72 -4.06 5.74
C ASN A 62 9.17 -5.36 5.14
N ALA A 63 7.84 -5.49 5.00
CA ALA A 63 7.23 -6.62 4.32
C ALA A 63 7.65 -6.73 2.85
N VAL A 64 7.72 -5.62 2.12
CA VAL A 64 8.23 -5.62 0.73
C VAL A 64 9.71 -5.98 0.71
N MET A 65 10.54 -5.37 1.56
CA MET A 65 11.98 -5.63 1.60
C MET A 65 12.32 -7.08 1.93
N ALA A 66 11.50 -7.75 2.76
CA ALA A 66 11.67 -9.17 3.07
C ALA A 66 11.55 -10.07 1.83
N VAL A 67 10.74 -9.69 0.84
CA VAL A 67 10.61 -10.42 -0.44
C VAL A 67 11.68 -10.01 -1.44
N TRP A 68 12.08 -8.74 -1.42
CA TRP A 68 12.92 -8.12 -2.45
C TRP A 68 14.43 -8.38 -2.36
N GLN A 69 14.95 -9.02 -1.32
CA GLN A 69 16.38 -9.33 -1.09
C GLN A 69 17.34 -8.39 -1.84
#